data_AF-A0A8T5NW40-F1
#
_entry.id   AF-A0A8T5NW40-F1
#
_cell.length_a   1.000
_cell.length_b   1.000
_cell.length_c   1.000
_cell.angle_alpha   90.00
_cell.angle_beta   90.00
_cell.angle_gamma   90.00
#
_symmetry.space_group_name_H-M   'P 1'
#
loop_
_entity.id
_entity.type
_entity.pdbx_description
1 polymer ?
#
loop_
_entity_poly.entity_id
_entity_poly.type
_entity_poly.pdbx_seq_one_letter_code
_entity_poly.pdbx_strand_id
1 'polypeptide(L)' 'MAKCPHCKGEVSFKTIMEEKRGKGFLKQETMYSCPNCHAILGFSRGKFTG' A
#
# COMPACT_ATOMS: atom_id res chain seq x y z
N MET A 1 15.57 -2.57 0.05
CA MET A 1 15.05 -1.18 0.02
C MET A 1 14.61 -0.92 -1.41
N ALA A 2 13.37 -0.50 -1.62
CA ALA A 2 12.88 -0.12 -2.95
C ALA A 2 13.01 1.40 -3.11
N LYS A 3 13.03 1.89 -4.35
CA LYS A 3 12.94 3.34 -4.62
C LYS A 3 11.54 3.65 -5.15
N CYS A 4 10.94 4.72 -4.65
CA CYS A 4 9.66 5.18 -5.15
C CYS A 4 9.83 5.65 -6.61
N PRO A 5 9.03 5.15 -7.57
CA PRO A 5 9.13 5.60 -8.96
C PRO A 5 8.70 7.07 -9.16
N HIS A 6 7.94 7.64 -8.22
CA HIS A 6 7.44 9.02 -8.31
C HIS A 6 8.44 10.05 -7.79
N CYS A 7 8.89 9.91 -6.53
CA CYS A 7 9.79 10.88 -5.91
C CYS A 7 11.26 10.44 -5.88
N LYS A 8 11.57 9.23 -6.35
CA LYS A 8 12.92 8.60 -6.28
C LYS A 8 13.47 8.42 -4.86
N GLY A 9 12.68 8.77 -3.84
CA GLY A 9 13.00 8.56 -2.44
C GLY A 9 13.06 7.07 -2.08
N GLU A 10 13.89 6.74 -1.10
CA GLU A 10 13.97 5.38 -0.58
C GLU A 10 12.69 5.02 0.17
N VAL A 11 12.14 3.87 -0.18
CA VAL A 11 10.97 3.27 0.45
C VAL A 11 11.34 1.88 0.94
N SER A 12 11.13 1.64 2.22
CA SER A 12 11.26 0.31 2.81
C SER A 12 9.88 -0.26 3.06
N PHE A 13 9.73 -1.58 2.97
CA PHE A 13 8.51 -2.26 3.39
C PHE A 13 8.16 -1.98 4.86
N LYS A 14 9.17 -1.69 5.71
CA LYS A 14 8.97 -1.25 7.10
C LYS A 14 8.41 0.18 7.23
N THR A 15 8.58 1.03 6.21
CA THR A 15 8.21 2.45 6.24
C THR A 15 7.08 2.78 5.27
N ILE A 16 6.58 1.80 4.52
CA ILE A 16 5.47 1.99 3.60
C ILE A 16 4.19 2.21 4.41
N MET A 17 3.38 3.19 4.01
CA MET A 17 2.12 3.46 4.69
C MET A 17 1.08 2.45 4.18
N GLU A 18 0.55 1.63 5.06
CA GLU A 18 -0.49 0.65 4.75
C GLU A 18 -1.85 1.18 5.24
N GLU A 19 -2.73 1.54 4.31
CA GLU A 19 -4.10 1.96 4.59
C GLU A 19 -5.07 0.84 4.23
N LYS A 20 -5.75 0.26 5.21
CA LYS A 20 -6.83 -0.70 4.97
C LYS A 20 -8.13 0.07 4.76
N ARG A 21 -8.63 0.10 3.52
CA ARG A 21 -9.94 0.66 3.18
C ARG A 21 -10.92 -0.46 2.86
N GLY A 22 -12.05 -0.46 3.56
CA GLY A 22 -13.11 -1.45 3.36
C GLY A 22 -14.29 -1.27 4.32
N LYS A 23 -15.52 -1.24 3.79
CA LYS A 23 -16.75 -1.35 4.58
C LYS A 23 -17.06 -2.84 4.76
N GLY A 24 -16.65 -3.41 5.88
CA GLY A 24 -17.04 -4.74 6.32
C GLY A 24 -16.15 -5.90 5.86
N PHE A 25 -16.48 -7.09 6.38
CA PHE A 25 -15.72 -8.34 6.29
C PHE A 25 -15.52 -8.90 4.86
N LEU A 26 -16.23 -8.35 3.86
CA LEU A 26 -16.26 -8.87 2.48
C LEU A 26 -15.27 -8.21 1.52
N LYS A 27 -14.83 -6.98 1.76
CA LYS A 27 -13.91 -6.25 0.87
C LYS A 27 -12.95 -5.40 1.67
N GLN A 28 -11.86 -6.02 2.13
CA GLN A 28 -10.70 -5.29 2.66
C GLN A 28 -9.69 -5.10 1.54
N GLU A 29 -9.50 -3.86 1.12
CA GLU A 29 -8.45 -3.46 0.18
C GLU A 29 -7.35 -2.79 0.98
N THR A 30 -6.16 -3.36 0.94
CA THR A 30 -4.95 -2.81 1.55
C THR A 30 -4.26 -1.92 0.52
N MET A 31 -4.14 -0.63 0.80
CA MET A 31 -3.47 0.33 -0.07
C MET A 31 -2.07 0.60 0.47
N TYR A 32 -1.07 0.54 -0.41
CA TYR A 32 0.31 0.85 -0.08
C TYR A 32 0.68 2.20 -0.66
N SER A 33 1.08 3.12 0.21
CA SER A 33 1.43 4.49 -0.15
C SER A 33 2.88 4.80 0.24
N CYS A 34 3.56 5.59 -0.60
CA CYS A 34 4.92 6.06 -0.33
C CYS A 34 4.92 7.11 0.80
N PRO A 35 5.70 6.95 1.89
CA PRO A 35 5.73 7.93 2.98
C PRO A 35 6.30 9.29 2.57
N ASN A 36 7.18 9.34 1.55
CA ASN A 36 7.87 10.56 1.16
C ASN A 36 7.03 11.50 0.26
N CYS A 37 6.11 10.94 -0.53
CA CYS A 37 5.36 11.70 -1.54
C CYS A 37 3.89 11.33 -1.61
N HIS A 38 3.43 10.42 -0.75
CA HIS A 38 2.04 9.95 -0.67
C HIS A 38 1.52 9.30 -1.96
N ALA A 39 2.40 8.99 -2.91
CA ALA A 39 2.04 8.30 -4.13
C ALA A 39 1.63 6.85 -3.84
N ILE A 40 0.58 6.38 -4.50
CA ILE A 40 0.10 5.01 -4.34
C ILE A 40 1.06 4.06 -5.08
N LEU A 41 1.69 3.17 -4.33
CA LEU A 41 2.64 2.18 -4.83
C LEU A 41 1.96 0.88 -5.24
N GLY A 42 0.80 0.56 -4.68
CA GLY A 42 0.03 -0.61 -5.07
C GLY A 42 -1.16 -0.88 -4.16
N PHE A 43 -1.95 -1.88 -4.55
CA PHE A 43 -3.13 -2.33 -3.82
C PHE A 43 -3.01 -3.85 -3.59
N SER A 44 -3.04 -4.29 -2.35
CA SER A 44 -3.33 -5.68 -2.00
C SER A 44 -4.83 -5.86 -1.87
N ARG A 45 -5.42 -6.63 -2.79
CA ARG A 45 -6.75 -7.20 -2.57
C ARG A 45 -6.55 -8.47 -1.77
N GLY A 46 -7.05 -8.50 -0.53
CA GLY A 46 -7.14 -9.76 0.20
C GLY A 46 -7.99 -10.73 -0.63
N LYS A 47 -7.36 -11.76 -1.20
CA LYS A 47 -8.09 -12.83 -1.88
C LYS A 47 -8.89 -13.58 -0.82
N PHE A 48 -10.22 -13.54 -0.95
CA PHE A 48 -11.09 -14.55 -0.37
C PHE A 48 -10.76 -15.86 -1.11
N THR A 49 -9.94 -16.72 -0.51
CA THR A 49 -9.98 -18.16 -0.84
C THR A 49 -11.22 -18.71 -0.16
N GLY A 50 -12.32 -18.73 -0.90
CA GLY A 50 -13.52 -19.48 -0.54
C GLY A 50 -13.30 -20.98 -0.63
#